data_AF-A0A1S6EQG4-F1
#
_entry.id   AF-A0A1S6EQG4-F1
#
_cell.length_a   1.000
_cell.length_b   1.000
_cell.length_c   1.000
_cell.angle_alpha   90.00
_cell.angle_beta   90.00
_cell.angle_gamma   90.00
#
_symmetry.space_group_name_H-M   'P 1'
#
loop_
_entity.id
_entity.type
_entity.pdbx_description
1 polymer ?
#
loop_
_entity_poly.entity_id
_entity_poly.type
_entity_poly.pdbx_seq_one_letter_code
_entity_poly.pdbx_strand_id
1 'polypeptide(L)'
;MSAATASSTELATVFVRLLDEGTDVWRPVQARRLGETTYQIADAPVPEDEAWSFQPGDIVVVEQRPDGQSVVAVARAMDFDERSWAS
;
A
#
# COMPACT_ATOMS: atom_id res chain seq x y z
N MET A 1 1.28 23.30 -22.60
CA MET A 1 2.15 22.76 -21.53
C MET A 1 1.60 21.38 -21.18
N SER A 2 2.00 20.36 -21.94
CA SER A 2 1.49 18.99 -21.76
C SER A 2 2.38 18.28 -20.77
N ALA A 3 1.95 18.20 -19.52
CA ALA A 3 2.55 17.28 -18.57
C ALA A 3 2.06 15.87 -18.92
N ALA A 4 2.79 15.18 -19.81
CA ALA A 4 2.82 13.73 -19.72
C ALA A 4 3.58 13.44 -18.41
N THR A 5 2.86 13.29 -17.30
CA THR A 5 3.41 12.62 -16.13
C THR A 5 3.59 11.17 -16.56
N ALA A 6 4.73 10.90 -17.19
CA ALA A 6 5.18 9.56 -17.45
C ALA A 6 5.10 8.84 -16.11
N SER A 7 4.22 7.84 -16.05
CA SER A 7 4.09 6.88 -14.97
C SER A 7 5.42 6.15 -14.82
N SER A 8 6.40 6.79 -14.18
CA SER A 8 7.52 6.07 -13.56
C SER A 8 6.88 5.23 -12.47
N THR A 9 6.49 4.02 -12.85
CA THR A 9 5.93 3.02 -11.96
C THR A 9 7.10 2.51 -11.12
N GLU A 10 7.55 3.33 -10.18
CA GLU A 10 8.53 2.93 -9.19
C GLU A 10 7.86 1.89 -8.30
N LEU A 11 8.20 0.62 -8.53
CA LEU A 11 7.82 -0.47 -7.66
C LEU A 11 8.70 -0.39 -6.41
N ALA A 12 8.05 -0.40 -5.26
CA ALA A 12 8.68 -0.47 -3.96
C ALA A 12 8.15 -1.66 -3.18
N THR A 13 8.97 -2.20 -2.29
CA THR A 13 8.55 -3.23 -1.35
C THR A 13 7.84 -2.57 -0.17
N VAL A 14 6.57 -2.87 -0.01
CA VAL A 14 5.75 -2.46 1.14
C VAL A 14 5.46 -3.69 1.98
N PHE A 15 5.50 -3.56 3.30
CA PHE A 15 5.17 -4.64 4.21
C PHE A 15 3.70 -4.52 4.64
N VAL A 16 2.91 -5.54 4.32
CA VAL A 16 1.52 -5.67 4.76
C VAL A 16 1.44 -6.65 5.93
N ARG A 17 0.58 -6.37 6.91
CA ARG A 17 0.35 -7.26 8.03
C ARG A 17 -0.51 -8.45 7.60
N LEU A 18 -0.13 -9.65 8.01
CA LEU A 18 -0.99 -10.84 7.94
C LEU A 18 -1.90 -10.86 9.16
N LEU A 19 -3.18 -10.96 8.91
CA LEU A 19 -4.22 -11.25 9.88
C LEU A 19 -4.20 -12.77 10.15
N ASP A 20 -4.66 -13.19 11.33
CA ASP A 20 -4.87 -14.59 11.71
C ASP A 20 -3.62 -15.49 11.93
N GLU A 21 -2.41 -14.95 11.88
CA GLU A 21 -1.16 -15.69 12.21
C GLU A 21 -0.92 -15.88 13.73
N GLY A 22 -1.77 -15.30 14.59
CA GLY A 22 -1.60 -15.33 16.05
C GLY A 22 -0.40 -14.53 16.58
N THR A 23 0.40 -13.92 15.70
CA THR A 23 1.53 -13.05 15.99
C THR A 23 1.66 -11.96 14.91
N ASP A 24 2.47 -10.94 15.16
CA ASP A 24 2.70 -9.84 14.21
C ASP A 24 3.62 -10.27 13.06
N VAL A 25 3.03 -10.88 12.04
CA VAL A 25 3.72 -11.28 10.81
C VAL A 25 3.51 -10.23 9.72
N TRP A 26 4.57 -9.94 8.98
CA TRP A 26 4.58 -8.97 7.89
C TRP A 26 5.03 -9.61 6.59
N ARG A 27 4.23 -9.46 5.55
CA ARG A 27 4.51 -9.96 4.20
C ARG A 27 5.05 -8.83 3.32
N PRO A 28 6.23 -8.99 2.68
CA PRO A 28 6.68 -8.04 1.68
C PRO A 28 5.87 -8.20 0.40
N VAL A 29 5.27 -7.12 -0.07
CA VAL A 29 4.50 -7.05 -1.31
C VAL A 29 5.03 -5.95 -2.19
N GLN A 30 4.89 -6.12 -3.51
CA GLN A 30 5.24 -5.07 -4.45
C GLN A 30 4.11 -4.04 -4.48
N ALA A 31 4.46 -2.76 -4.46
CA ALA A 31 3.50 -1.67 -4.57
C ALA A 31 4.04 -0.58 -5.48
N ARG A 32 3.16 0.02 -6.28
CA ARG A 32 3.46 1.16 -7.15
C ARG A 32 3.43 2.42 -6.31
N ARG A 33 4.53 3.17 -6.29
CA ARG A 33 4.58 4.47 -5.64
C ARG A 33 3.70 5.47 -6.39
N LEU A 34 2.71 6.05 -5.71
CA LEU A 34 1.83 7.09 -6.26
C LEU A 34 2.20 8.48 -5.72
N GLY A 35 2.81 8.56 -4.53
CA GLY A 35 3.24 9.80 -3.90
C GLY A 35 4.34 9.58 -2.86
N GLU A 36 4.58 10.56 -2.00
CA GLU A 36 5.63 10.46 -0.97
C GLU A 36 5.37 9.35 0.04
N THR A 37 4.13 9.24 0.50
CA THR A 37 3.67 8.24 1.49
C THR A 37 2.55 7.35 0.96
N THR A 38 2.14 7.51 -0.30
CA THR A 38 1.00 6.80 -0.90
C THR A 38 1.46 5.79 -1.94
N TYR A 39 1.02 4.55 -1.79
CA TYR A 39 1.42 3.42 -2.62
C TYR A 39 0.19 2.58 -2.98
N GLN A 40 0.13 2.05 -4.19
CA GLN A 40 -0.89 1.09 -4.60
C GLN A 40 -0.30 -0.31 -4.59
N ILE A 41 -0.89 -1.23 -3.82
CA ILE A 41 -0.45 -2.63 -3.81
C ILE A 41 -0.61 -3.19 -5.22
N ALA A 42 0.48 -3.72 -5.78
CA ALA A 42 0.47 -4.29 -7.11
C ALA A 42 -0.45 -5.52 -7.15
N ASP A 43 -1.05 -5.76 -8.31
CA ASP A 43 -1.87 -6.94 -8.52
C ASP A 43 -1.01 -8.20 -8.38
N ALA A 44 -1.38 -9.08 -7.45
CA ALA A 44 -0.66 -10.30 -7.12
C ALA A 44 -1.65 -11.31 -6.52
N PRO A 45 -1.49 -12.62 -6.82
CA PRO A 45 -2.33 -13.63 -6.20
C PRO A 45 -2.03 -13.71 -4.69
N VAL A 46 -3.05 -13.43 -3.87
CA VAL A 46 -3.01 -13.67 -2.42
C VAL A 46 -3.24 -15.16 -2.20
N PRO A 47 -2.34 -15.89 -1.52
CA PRO A 47 -2.56 -17.28 -1.16
C PRO A 47 -3.85 -17.44 -0.34
N GLU A 48 -4.62 -18.50 -0.59
CA GLU A 48 -5.92 -18.74 0.08
C GLU A 48 -5.81 -18.90 1.61
N ASP A 49 -4.64 -19.33 2.08
CA ASP A 49 -4.33 -19.48 3.51
C ASP A 49 -3.81 -18.19 4.16
N GLU A 50 -3.62 -17.10 3.41
CA GLU A 50 -3.10 -15.82 3.93
C GLU A 50 -4.19 -14.74 3.97
N ALA A 51 -4.49 -14.22 5.16
CA ALA A 51 -5.40 -13.08 5.31
C ALA A 51 -4.61 -11.77 5.35
N TRP A 52 -4.55 -11.00 4.26
CA TRP A 52 -3.81 -9.73 4.27
C TRP A 52 -4.65 -8.57 4.80
N SER A 53 -4.05 -7.71 5.61
CA SER A 53 -4.71 -6.50 6.12
C SER A 53 -5.06 -5.49 5.01
N PHE A 54 -4.35 -5.55 3.87
CA PHE A 54 -4.57 -4.76 2.67
C PHE A 54 -4.46 -5.65 1.43
N GLN A 55 -5.35 -5.46 0.46
CA GLN A 55 -5.51 -6.34 -0.69
C GLN A 55 -4.80 -5.79 -1.93
N PRO A 56 -4.45 -6.63 -2.92
CA PRO A 56 -3.96 -6.17 -4.21
C PRO A 56 -4.91 -5.15 -4.84
N GLY A 57 -4.35 -4.06 -5.37
CA GLY A 57 -5.11 -2.94 -5.90
C GLY A 57 -5.48 -1.86 -4.88
N ASP A 58 -5.43 -2.15 -3.57
CA ASP A 58 -5.66 -1.15 -2.52
C ASP A 58 -4.59 -0.05 -2.61
N ILE A 59 -5.03 1.20 -2.47
CA ILE A 59 -4.13 2.34 -2.26
C ILE A 59 -3.95 2.48 -0.75
N VAL A 60 -2.71 2.44 -0.30
CA VAL A 60 -2.31 2.47 1.11
C VAL A 60 -1.38 3.64 1.39
N VAL A 61 -1.50 4.18 2.60
CA VAL A 61 -0.52 5.08 3.19
C VAL A 61 0.53 4.22 3.91
N VAL A 62 1.79 4.54 3.70
CA VAL A 62 2.92 3.83 4.30
C VAL A 62 3.67 4.69 5.29
N GLU A 63 4.22 4.05 6.31
CA GLU A 63 5.15 4.65 7.26
C GLU A 63 6.52 3.97 7.18
N GLN A 64 7.58 4.76 7.34
CA GLN A 64 8.93 4.21 7.45
C GLN A 64 9.08 3.51 8.80
N ARG A 65 9.61 2.30 8.77
CA ARG A 65 9.99 1.60 10.00
C ARG A 65 11.17 2.30 10.68
N PRO A 66 11.35 2.10 12.00
CA PRO A 66 12.51 2.59 12.72
C PRO A 66 13.86 2.10 12.16
N ASP A 67 13.85 1.02 11.38
CA ASP A 67 15.02 0.49 10.67
C ASP A 67 15.49 1.38 9.51
N GLY A 68 14.65 2.31 9.03
CA GLY A 68 14.92 3.21 7.91
C GLY A 68 15.06 2.52 6.54
N GLN A 69 14.84 1.21 6.47
CA GLN A 69 15.04 0.40 5.26
C GLN A 69 13.73 -0.12 4.67
N SER A 70 12.68 -0.16 5.49
CA SER A 70 11.40 -0.76 5.13
C SER A 70 10.25 0.21 5.37
N VAL A 71 9.21 0.11 4.53
CA VAL A 71 7.95 0.84 4.71
C VAL A 71 6.80 -0.13 4.97
N VAL A 72 5.93 0.19 5.91
CA VAL A 72 4.75 -0.62 6.28
C VAL A 72 3.48 0.08 5.84
N ALA A 73 2.51 -0.67 5.32
CA ALA A 73 1.16 -0.15 5.10
C ALA A 73 0.45 0.03 6.44
N VAL A 74 -0.06 1.23 6.72
CA VAL A 74 -0.73 1.56 7.99
C VAL A 74 -2.21 1.94 7.83
N ALA A 75 -2.62 2.43 6.66
CA ALA A 75 -4.00 2.83 6.39
C ALA A 75 -4.34 2.72 4.89
N ARG A 76 -5.62 2.63 4.54
CA ARG A 76 -6.08 2.79 3.15
C ARG A 76 -6.24 4.27 2.82
N ALA A 77 -5.79 4.69 1.65
CA ALA A 77 -5.95 6.06 1.19
C ALA A 77 -7.41 6.40 0.82
N MET A 78 -8.26 5.38 0.57
CA MET A 78 -9.68 5.58 0.24
C MET A 78 -10.53 6.11 1.41
N ASP A 79 -10.01 6.16 2.63
CA ASP A 79 -10.62 6.90 3.74
C ASP A 79 -10.48 8.44 3.59
N PHE A 80 -9.76 8.91 2.55
CA PHE A 80 -9.71 10.31 2.16
C PHE A 80 -10.72 10.59 1.03
N ASP A 81 -12.01 10.43 1.31
CA ASP A 81 -13.06 10.75 0.35
C ASP A 81 -13.22 12.28 0.25
N GLU A 82 -12.51 12.87 -0.70
CA GLU A 82 -12.63 14.27 -1.13
C GLU A 82 -14.04 14.63 -1.66
N ARG A 83 -15.00 13.70 -1.68
CA ARG A 83 -16.39 13.93 -2.13
C ARG A 83 -17.38 14.14 -0.98
N SER A 84 -16.91 14.17 0.28
CA SER A 84 -17.77 14.42 1.44
C SER A 84 -18.12 15.90 1.71
N TRP A 85 -17.68 16.86 0.87
CA TRP A 85 -18.02 18.29 1.04
C TRP A 85 -19.15 18.80 0.14
N ALA A 86 -19.79 17.95 -0.65
CA ALA A 86 -20.91 18.35 -1.51
C ALA A 86 -22.16 17.51 -1.26
N SER A 87 -22.85 17.76 -0.14
CA SER A 87 -24.31 17.67 -0.02
C SER A 87 -24.81 18.48 1.16
#